data_AF-A0A143XXX0-F1
#
_entry.id   AF-A0A143XXX0-F1
#
_cell.length_a   1.000
_cell.length_b   1.000
_cell.length_c   1.000
_cell.angle_alpha   90.00
_cell.angle_beta   90.00
_cell.angle_gamma   90.00
#
_symmetry.space_group_name_H-M   'P 1'
#
loop_
_entity.id
_entity.type
_entity.pdbx_description
1 polymer ?
#
loop_
_entity_poly.entity_id
_entity_poly.type
_entity_poly.pdbx_seq_one_letter_code
_entity_poly.pdbx_strand_id
1 'polypeptide(L)'
;MLSFVDTMPRYRIRIIDKYVTVTDRNYVRFRLGDTRIIDTLGDNRRQLDRITDLMRRIVEQQKFFVDTVTLAAAASPEGVYAFNDRLSKGRAEALKQYLVRRFGRRIAPLLTVRWLAEDWQELTERIREDRNIGNPKTILELIAAEKNPDRREHLIRQRFPKDFAYIRLTIYPQLRAVNFRYSLRRKGMVKDTIHTTELNTAYARGVELLQKRKYAEALYILNEYNDRNTVVAHLSMGHDERALELLDAMPKDAVNEYLKAIACSRLGRKDEGREHFLEACRLDPRMEYRANLDPEITELLKR
;
A
#
# COMPACT_ATOMS: atom_id res chain seq x y z
N MET A 1 21.96 27.42 4.37
CA MET A 1 20.84 26.48 4.10
C MET A 1 19.93 26.21 5.29
N LEU A 2 20.39 25.62 6.41
CA LEU A 2 19.49 25.16 7.49
C LEU A 2 18.59 26.25 8.12
N SER A 3 19.02 27.50 8.12
CA SER A 3 18.22 28.64 8.59
C SER A 3 16.95 28.92 7.77
N PHE A 4 16.84 28.34 6.57
CA PHE A 4 15.66 28.46 5.70
C PHE A 4 14.68 27.30 5.86
N VAL A 5 14.99 26.33 6.73
CA VAL A 5 14.08 25.23 7.03
C VAL A 5 12.85 25.78 7.74
N ASP A 6 11.68 25.57 7.14
CA ASP A 6 10.40 25.84 7.75
C ASP A 6 10.07 24.73 8.76
N THR A 7 9.95 25.10 10.03
CA THR A 7 9.70 24.16 11.14
C THR A 7 8.24 24.14 11.57
N MET A 8 7.36 24.88 10.89
CA MET A 8 5.95 24.90 11.22
C MET A 8 5.32 23.53 10.95
N PRO A 9 4.48 23.02 11.87
CA PRO A 9 3.82 21.74 11.68
C PRO A 9 2.85 21.82 10.50
N ARG A 10 2.98 20.88 9.57
CA ARG A 10 2.01 20.71 8.49
C ARG A 10 0.95 19.71 8.86
N TYR A 11 -0.26 19.98 8.40
CA TYR A 11 -1.39 19.11 8.58
C TYR A 11 -1.85 18.57 7.22
N ARG A 12 -2.46 17.39 7.24
CA ARG A 12 -3.10 16.80 6.07
C ARG A 12 -4.55 16.44 6.38
N ILE A 13 -5.39 16.48 5.36
CA ILE A 13 -6.76 15.97 5.46
C ILE A 13 -6.70 14.45 5.41
N ARG A 14 -7.22 13.81 6.45
CA ARG A 14 -7.48 12.39 6.47
C ARG A 14 -8.98 12.16 6.30
N ILE A 15 -9.30 11.37 5.29
CA ILE A 15 -10.65 10.92 5.01
C ILE A 15 -10.88 9.63 5.79
N ILE A 16 -11.92 9.61 6.62
CA ILE A 16 -12.32 8.45 7.40
C ILE A 16 -13.69 7.98 6.91
N ASP A 17 -13.72 6.77 6.34
CA ASP A 17 -14.95 6.13 5.90
C ASP A 17 -15.63 5.37 7.03
N LYS A 18 -16.96 5.49 7.07
CA LYS A 18 -17.85 4.81 8.00
C LYS A 18 -17.87 3.31 7.73
N TYR A 19 -17.93 2.91 6.47
CA TYR A 19 -17.93 1.52 6.04
C TYR A 19 -16.51 1.07 5.75
N VAL A 20 -16.10 -0.04 6.36
CA VAL A 20 -14.76 -0.60 6.25
C VAL A 20 -14.87 -2.05 5.81
N THR A 21 -14.11 -2.42 4.79
CA THR A 21 -13.93 -3.82 4.41
C THR A 21 -12.55 -4.29 4.86
N VAL A 22 -12.50 -5.41 5.59
CA VAL A 22 -11.25 -6.11 5.91
C VAL A 22 -11.28 -7.45 5.19
N THR A 23 -10.20 -7.80 4.50
CA THR A 23 -10.04 -9.10 3.84
C THR A 23 -8.89 -9.89 4.47
N ASP A 24 -9.03 -11.21 4.51
CA ASP A 24 -8.00 -12.11 5.05
C ASP A 24 -8.09 -13.50 4.36
N ARG A 25 -6.97 -13.95 3.77
CA ARG A 25 -6.88 -15.25 3.08
C ARG A 25 -6.16 -16.26 3.99
N ASN A 26 -6.84 -17.37 4.29
CA ASN A 26 -6.35 -18.37 5.24
C ASN A 26 -6.25 -19.76 4.59
N TYR A 27 -5.19 -20.50 4.93
CA TYR A 27 -4.85 -21.77 4.27
C TYR A 27 -5.20 -22.96 5.18
N VAL A 28 -6.49 -23.16 5.41
CA VAL A 28 -6.98 -24.29 6.20
C VAL A 28 -6.84 -25.58 5.36
N ARG A 29 -6.04 -26.52 5.86
CA ARG A 29 -5.81 -27.82 5.23
C ARG A 29 -6.94 -28.79 5.53
N PHE A 30 -7.24 -29.62 4.55
CA PHE A 30 -8.21 -30.70 4.64
C PHE A 30 -7.57 -31.99 4.14
N ARG A 31 -8.06 -33.14 4.62
CA ARG A 31 -7.70 -34.42 4.01
C ARG A 31 -8.25 -34.49 2.58
N LEU A 32 -7.65 -35.34 1.76
CA LEU A 32 -8.09 -35.54 0.38
C LEU A 32 -9.56 -35.97 0.35
N GLY A 33 -10.38 -35.28 -0.44
CA GLY A 33 -11.82 -35.57 -0.53
C GLY A 33 -12.63 -35.28 0.73
N ASP A 34 -12.03 -34.70 1.78
CA ASP A 34 -12.71 -34.40 3.04
C ASP A 34 -13.00 -32.90 3.18
N THR A 35 -14.04 -32.60 3.95
CA THR A 35 -14.50 -31.25 4.29
C THR A 35 -14.35 -30.96 5.77
N ARG A 36 -14.08 -31.96 6.60
CA ARG A 36 -13.95 -31.81 8.05
C ARG A 36 -12.67 -31.04 8.41
N ILE A 37 -12.82 -30.10 9.32
CA ILE A 37 -11.70 -29.39 9.93
C ILE A 37 -11.07 -30.28 11.00
N ILE A 38 -9.75 -30.44 10.90
CA ILE A 38 -8.94 -31.15 11.87
C ILE A 38 -7.85 -30.19 12.33
N ASP A 39 -7.95 -29.69 13.55
CA ASP A 39 -7.06 -28.64 14.08
C ASP A 39 -5.59 -29.09 14.12
N THR A 40 -5.34 -30.40 14.26
CA THR A 40 -3.99 -30.99 14.30
C THR A 40 -3.40 -31.32 12.93
N LEU A 41 -4.14 -31.10 11.83
CA LEU A 41 -3.66 -31.40 10.48
C LEU A 41 -2.72 -30.28 9.99
N GLY A 42 -1.43 -30.59 9.86
CA GLY A 42 -0.43 -29.63 9.40
C GLY A 42 -0.38 -28.39 10.31
N ASP A 43 -0.47 -27.19 9.73
CA ASP A 43 -0.46 -25.92 10.45
C ASP A 43 -1.85 -25.39 10.80
N ASN A 44 -2.90 -26.22 10.71
CA ASN A 44 -4.29 -25.81 10.91
C ASN A 44 -4.52 -25.08 12.22
N ARG A 45 -3.97 -25.55 13.34
CA ARG A 45 -4.10 -24.88 14.64
C ARG A 45 -3.70 -23.40 14.55
N ARG A 46 -2.54 -23.11 13.94
CA ARG A 46 -2.06 -21.73 13.77
C ARG A 46 -2.96 -20.91 12.85
N GLN A 47 -3.47 -21.49 11.77
CA GLN A 47 -4.39 -20.82 10.84
C GLN A 47 -5.73 -20.51 11.54
N LEU A 48 -6.26 -21.46 12.29
CA LEU A 48 -7.50 -21.29 13.05
C LEU A 48 -7.33 -20.26 14.17
N ASP A 49 -6.21 -20.29 14.90
CA ASP A 49 -5.89 -19.29 15.92
C ASP A 49 -5.87 -17.88 15.31
N ARG A 50 -5.19 -17.70 14.16
CA ARG A 50 -5.18 -16.43 13.41
C ARG A 50 -6.59 -15.94 13.05
N ILE A 51 -7.44 -16.81 12.51
CA ILE A 51 -8.84 -16.48 12.18
C ILE A 51 -9.59 -16.05 13.45
N THR A 52 -9.45 -16.83 14.53
CA THR A 52 -10.18 -16.56 15.78
C THR A 52 -9.71 -15.27 16.44
N ASP A 53 -8.43 -14.94 16.41
CA ASP A 53 -7.89 -13.70 16.97
C ASP A 53 -8.35 -12.48 16.18
N LEU A 54 -8.41 -12.56 14.84
CA LEU A 54 -8.94 -11.47 14.01
C LEU A 54 -10.45 -11.26 14.28
N MET A 55 -11.23 -12.34 14.30
CA MET A 55 -12.65 -12.29 14.68
C MET A 55 -12.83 -11.67 16.06
N ARG A 56 -12.01 -12.06 17.04
CA ARG A 56 -12.03 -11.50 18.39
C ARG A 56 -11.79 -10.00 18.38
N ARG A 57 -10.74 -9.52 17.71
CA ARG A 57 -10.44 -8.08 17.61
C ARG A 57 -11.58 -7.30 16.96
N ILE A 58 -12.20 -7.84 15.92
CA ILE A 58 -13.28 -7.15 15.19
C ILE A 58 -14.56 -7.10 16.03
N VAL A 59 -14.94 -8.23 16.65
CA VAL A 59 -16.20 -8.36 17.40
C VAL A 59 -16.10 -7.73 18.79
N GLU A 60 -14.98 -7.90 19.50
CA GLU A 60 -14.84 -7.50 20.91
C GLU A 60 -14.32 -6.08 21.12
N GLN A 61 -13.57 -5.47 20.19
CA GLN A 61 -13.05 -4.11 20.39
C GLN A 61 -14.15 -3.03 20.41
N GLN A 62 -15.42 -3.39 20.17
CA GLN A 62 -16.60 -2.52 20.19
C GLN A 62 -16.53 -1.25 19.32
N LYS A 63 -15.48 -1.05 18.52
CA LYS A 63 -15.31 0.09 17.61
C LYS A 63 -16.19 0.01 16.35
N PHE A 64 -16.61 -1.20 16.00
CA PHE A 64 -17.38 -1.48 14.80
C PHE A 64 -18.67 -2.25 15.13
N PHE A 65 -19.71 -2.00 14.34
CA PHE A 65 -20.75 -2.99 14.07
C PHE A 65 -20.24 -3.92 12.98
N VAL A 66 -20.42 -5.23 13.18
CA VAL A 66 -20.15 -6.24 12.16
C VAL A 66 -21.45 -6.45 11.40
N ASP A 67 -21.50 -6.00 10.15
CA ASP A 67 -22.70 -6.15 9.33
C ASP A 67 -22.73 -7.57 8.72
N THR A 68 -21.62 -8.03 8.15
CA THR A 68 -21.50 -9.39 7.61
C THR A 68 -20.05 -9.86 7.58
N VAL A 69 -19.84 -11.17 7.78
CA VAL A 69 -18.58 -11.87 7.54
C VAL A 69 -18.82 -12.91 6.46
N THR A 70 -18.26 -12.69 5.26
CA THR A 70 -18.34 -13.66 4.17
C THR A 70 -17.14 -14.60 4.21
N LEU A 71 -17.39 -15.90 4.20
CA LEU A 71 -16.38 -16.94 4.05
C LEU A 71 -16.52 -17.57 2.66
N ALA A 72 -15.51 -17.45 1.83
CA ALA A 72 -15.48 -18.01 0.49
C ALA A 72 -14.35 -19.03 0.37
N ALA A 73 -14.69 -20.32 0.36
CA ALA A 73 -13.70 -21.37 0.16
C ALA A 73 -13.49 -21.67 -1.32
N ALA A 74 -12.26 -22.05 -1.65
CA ALA A 74 -11.88 -22.53 -2.97
C ALA A 74 -11.06 -23.82 -2.89
N ALA A 75 -11.05 -24.54 -3.99
CA ALA A 75 -10.18 -25.67 -4.26
C ALA A 75 -9.21 -25.31 -5.39
N SER A 76 -8.14 -26.11 -5.47
CA SER A 76 -7.29 -26.14 -6.66
C SER A 76 -8.06 -26.77 -7.82
N PRO A 77 -7.80 -26.36 -9.08
CA PRO A 77 -8.39 -26.98 -10.25
C PRO A 77 -7.68 -28.31 -10.54
N GLU A 78 -7.95 -29.30 -9.69
CA GLU A 78 -7.46 -30.67 -9.86
C GLU A 78 -8.66 -31.61 -9.89
N GLY A 79 -8.73 -32.46 -10.91
CA GLY A 79 -9.87 -33.36 -11.09
C GLY A 79 -11.09 -32.63 -11.68
N VAL A 80 -12.28 -33.18 -11.45
CA VAL A 80 -13.52 -32.69 -12.06
C VAL A 80 -14.08 -31.51 -11.27
N TYR A 81 -14.47 -30.45 -11.98
CA TYR A 81 -15.03 -29.22 -11.42
C TYR A 81 -16.18 -29.48 -10.43
N ALA A 82 -17.12 -30.37 -10.77
CA ALA A 82 -18.26 -30.70 -9.92
C ALA A 82 -17.84 -31.23 -8.53
N PHE A 83 -16.70 -31.94 -8.45
CA PHE A 83 -16.15 -32.42 -7.19
C PHE A 83 -15.52 -31.27 -6.38
N ASN A 84 -14.79 -30.38 -7.06
CA ASN A 84 -14.17 -29.19 -6.47
C ASN A 84 -15.21 -28.19 -5.94
N ASP A 85 -16.33 -28.04 -6.65
CA ASP A 85 -17.49 -27.24 -6.21
C ASP A 85 -18.06 -27.77 -4.89
N ARG A 86 -18.40 -29.07 -4.85
CA ARG A 86 -18.93 -29.72 -3.65
C ARG A 86 -17.95 -29.64 -2.46
N LEU A 87 -16.66 -29.87 -2.71
CA LEU A 87 -15.65 -29.78 -1.66
C LEU A 87 -15.52 -28.37 -1.09
N SER A 88 -15.45 -27.36 -1.97
CA SER A 88 -15.31 -25.96 -1.55
C SER A 88 -16.51 -25.53 -0.71
N LYS A 89 -17.73 -25.85 -1.16
CA LYS A 89 -18.95 -25.59 -0.39
C LYS A 89 -18.91 -26.23 1.00
N GLY A 90 -18.65 -27.54 1.07
CA GLY A 90 -18.63 -28.26 2.35
C GLY A 90 -17.54 -27.76 3.31
N ARG A 91 -16.38 -27.36 2.78
CA ARG A 91 -15.29 -26.76 3.59
C ARG A 91 -15.67 -25.41 4.17
N ALA A 92 -16.34 -24.56 3.39
CA ALA A 92 -16.84 -23.27 3.89
C ALA A 92 -17.92 -23.48 4.97
N GLU A 93 -18.82 -24.45 4.79
CA GLU A 93 -19.83 -24.81 5.78
C GLU A 93 -19.21 -25.35 7.07
N ALA A 94 -18.21 -26.24 6.96
CA ALA A 94 -17.48 -26.77 8.11
C ALA A 94 -16.78 -25.66 8.91
N LEU A 95 -16.20 -24.67 8.23
CA LEU A 95 -15.57 -23.52 8.89
C LEU A 95 -16.59 -22.61 9.57
N LYS A 96 -17.74 -22.36 8.93
CA LYS A 96 -18.84 -21.65 9.59
C LYS A 96 -19.27 -22.38 10.87
N GLN A 97 -19.45 -23.70 10.82
CA GLN A 97 -19.82 -24.48 12.01
C GLN A 97 -18.75 -24.42 13.10
N TYR A 98 -17.47 -24.51 12.73
CA TYR A 98 -16.35 -24.35 13.67
C TYR A 98 -16.42 -23.00 14.39
N LEU A 99 -16.59 -21.90 13.66
CA LEU A 99 -16.67 -20.57 14.25
C LEU A 99 -17.91 -20.39 15.14
N VAL A 100 -19.07 -20.90 14.72
CA VAL A 100 -20.29 -20.87 15.54
C VAL A 100 -20.12 -21.65 16.84
N ARG A 101 -19.43 -22.80 16.81
CA ARG A 101 -19.09 -23.53 18.04
C ARG A 101 -18.14 -22.74 18.95
N ARG A 102 -17.17 -22.05 18.36
CA ARG A 102 -16.14 -21.30 19.10
C ARG A 102 -16.66 -20.00 19.74
N PHE A 103 -17.50 -19.25 19.04
CA PHE A 103 -17.98 -17.92 19.44
C PHE A 103 -19.47 -17.89 19.84
N GLY A 104 -20.18 -19.01 19.71
CA GLY A 104 -21.59 -19.16 20.07
C GLY A 104 -22.56 -18.85 18.92
N ARG A 105 -23.84 -19.21 19.13
CA ARG A 105 -24.88 -19.12 18.09
C ARG A 105 -25.23 -17.70 17.65
N ARG A 106 -24.92 -16.68 18.46
CA ARG A 106 -25.23 -15.27 18.18
C ARG A 106 -24.53 -14.73 16.93
N ILE A 107 -23.36 -15.27 16.58
CA ILE A 107 -22.63 -14.83 15.38
C ILE A 107 -23.14 -15.51 14.10
N ALA A 108 -23.93 -16.58 14.20
CA ALA A 108 -24.34 -17.39 13.05
C ALA A 108 -25.06 -16.59 11.94
N PRO A 109 -25.93 -15.59 12.25
CA PRO A 109 -26.55 -14.73 11.24
C PRO A 109 -25.56 -13.80 10.52
N LEU A 110 -24.43 -13.45 11.16
CA LEU A 110 -23.41 -12.59 10.57
C LEU A 110 -22.54 -13.35 9.56
N LEU A 111 -22.45 -14.68 9.68
CA LEU A 111 -21.60 -15.51 8.83
C LEU A 111 -22.33 -15.95 7.55
N THR A 112 -21.89 -15.43 6.41
CA THR A 112 -22.36 -15.83 5.08
C THR A 112 -21.36 -16.79 4.43
N VAL A 113 -21.84 -17.96 3.99
CA VAL A 113 -21.02 -18.94 3.28
C VAL A 113 -21.15 -18.71 1.78
N ARG A 114 -20.01 -18.66 1.11
CA ARG A 114 -19.84 -18.65 -0.34
C ARG A 114 -18.78 -19.69 -0.72
N TRP A 115 -18.71 -20.03 -1.99
CA TRP A 115 -17.66 -20.89 -2.53
C TRP A 115 -17.39 -20.50 -3.97
N LEU A 116 -16.13 -20.62 -4.39
CA LEU A 116 -15.71 -20.31 -5.78
C LEU A 116 -15.58 -21.58 -6.63
N ALA A 117 -15.61 -22.76 -6.01
CA ALA A 117 -15.14 -24.02 -6.58
C ALA A 117 -13.64 -23.96 -6.91
N GLU A 118 -13.26 -23.38 -8.03
CA GLU A 118 -11.87 -23.28 -8.48
C GLU A 118 -11.46 -21.81 -8.64
N ASP A 119 -10.44 -21.39 -7.90
CA ASP A 119 -9.97 -20.00 -7.89
C ASP A 119 -9.03 -19.70 -9.07
N TRP A 120 -9.60 -19.69 -10.27
CA TRP A 120 -8.88 -19.42 -11.51
C TRP A 120 -8.29 -18.01 -11.57
N GLN A 121 -8.91 -17.04 -10.90
CA GLN A 121 -8.39 -15.68 -10.82
C GLN A 121 -7.07 -15.66 -10.03
N GLU A 122 -7.05 -16.23 -8.83
CA GLU A 122 -5.83 -16.33 -8.01
C GLU A 122 -4.74 -17.16 -8.73
N LEU A 123 -5.12 -18.22 -9.45
CA LEU A 123 -4.16 -18.98 -10.26
C LEU A 123 -3.51 -18.08 -11.33
N THR A 124 -4.29 -17.27 -12.03
CA THR A 124 -3.78 -16.30 -13.02
C THR A 124 -2.84 -15.27 -12.39
N GLU A 125 -3.19 -14.71 -11.22
CA GLU A 125 -2.35 -13.74 -10.51
C GLU A 125 -1.00 -14.38 -10.11
N ARG A 126 -1.02 -15.58 -9.55
CA ARG A 126 0.19 -16.31 -9.16
C ARG A 126 1.08 -16.67 -10.35
N ILE A 127 0.48 -17.11 -11.46
CA ILE A 127 1.23 -17.40 -12.68
C ILE A 127 1.91 -16.15 -13.24
N ARG A 128 1.27 -14.99 -13.11
CA ARG A 128 1.82 -13.71 -13.60
C ARG A 128 3.05 -13.26 -12.80
N GLU A 129 3.05 -13.50 -11.50
CA GLU A 129 4.11 -13.04 -10.59
C GLU A 129 5.27 -14.03 -10.46
N ASP A 130 5.03 -15.33 -10.71
CA ASP A 130 6.03 -16.38 -10.53
C ASP A 130 6.99 -16.49 -11.73
N ARG A 131 8.24 -16.08 -11.51
CA ARG A 131 9.31 -16.11 -12.53
C ARG A 131 9.82 -17.52 -12.86
N ASN A 132 9.43 -18.55 -12.10
CA ASN A 132 9.86 -19.93 -12.34
C ASN A 132 9.02 -20.65 -13.40
N ILE A 133 7.90 -20.05 -13.82
CA ILE A 133 7.06 -20.60 -14.88
C ILE A 133 7.69 -20.24 -16.23
N GLY A 134 7.92 -21.26 -17.08
CA GLY A 134 8.55 -21.07 -18.38
C GLY A 134 7.65 -20.37 -19.39
N ASN A 135 6.35 -20.70 -19.40
CA ASN A 135 5.39 -20.21 -20.40
C ASN A 135 4.22 -19.39 -19.83
N PRO A 136 4.45 -18.36 -18.98
CA PRO A 136 3.38 -17.69 -18.25
C PRO A 136 2.38 -17.00 -19.18
N LYS A 137 2.84 -16.29 -20.23
CA LYS A 137 1.97 -15.56 -21.16
C LYS A 137 0.97 -16.49 -21.88
N THR A 138 1.47 -17.57 -22.48
CA THR A 138 0.64 -18.50 -23.26
C THR A 138 -0.31 -19.31 -22.37
N ILE A 139 0.11 -19.66 -21.15
CA ILE A 139 -0.79 -20.29 -20.17
C ILE A 139 -1.93 -19.33 -19.79
N LEU A 140 -1.63 -18.05 -19.56
CA LEU A 140 -2.63 -17.04 -19.24
C LEU A 140 -3.61 -16.78 -20.39
N GLU A 141 -3.13 -16.74 -21.63
CA GLU A 141 -3.96 -16.64 -22.83
C GLU A 141 -4.92 -17.85 -22.95
N LEU A 142 -4.43 -19.06 -22.68
CA LEU A 142 -5.24 -20.27 -22.66
C LEU A 142 -6.32 -20.21 -21.57
N ILE A 143 -5.98 -19.79 -20.35
CA ILE A 143 -6.95 -19.60 -19.26
C ILE A 143 -8.04 -18.60 -19.66
N ALA A 144 -7.69 -17.51 -20.35
CA ALA A 144 -8.65 -16.51 -20.81
C ALA A 144 -9.58 -17.03 -21.92
N ALA A 145 -9.04 -17.83 -22.84
CA ALA A 145 -9.73 -18.35 -24.02
C ALA A 145 -10.69 -19.50 -23.70
N GLU A 146 -10.24 -20.53 -22.96
CA GLU A 146 -11.06 -21.71 -22.65
C GLU A 146 -11.98 -21.43 -21.46
N LYS A 147 -13.29 -21.61 -21.64
CA LYS A 147 -14.30 -21.32 -20.61
C LYS A 147 -14.66 -22.53 -19.77
N ASN A 148 -14.52 -23.74 -20.30
CA ASN A 148 -14.79 -24.97 -19.56
C ASN A 148 -13.59 -25.27 -18.62
N PRO A 149 -13.80 -25.34 -17.29
CA PRO A 149 -12.71 -25.49 -16.32
C PRO A 149 -11.95 -26.81 -16.47
N ASP A 150 -12.66 -27.92 -16.69
CA ASP A 150 -12.06 -29.24 -16.85
C ASP A 150 -11.19 -29.30 -18.13
N ARG A 151 -11.68 -28.74 -19.24
CA ARG A 151 -10.90 -28.61 -20.49
C ARG A 151 -9.71 -27.69 -20.30
N ARG A 152 -9.87 -26.60 -19.55
CA ARG A 152 -8.79 -25.63 -19.29
C ARG A 152 -7.64 -26.30 -18.54
N GLU A 153 -7.91 -26.99 -17.44
CA GLU A 153 -6.90 -27.78 -16.71
C GLU A 153 -6.22 -28.80 -17.63
N HIS A 154 -7.03 -29.55 -18.38
CA HIS A 154 -6.53 -30.61 -19.25
C HIS A 154 -5.59 -30.09 -20.33
N LEU A 155 -5.95 -28.97 -20.97
CA LEU A 155 -5.15 -28.34 -22.02
C LEU A 155 -3.84 -27.78 -21.46
N ILE A 156 -3.86 -27.18 -20.25
CA ILE A 156 -2.62 -26.73 -19.58
C ILE A 156 -1.70 -27.92 -19.32
N ARG A 157 -2.26 -29.02 -18.78
CA ARG A 157 -1.51 -30.25 -18.50
C ARG A 157 -0.89 -30.87 -19.75
N GLN A 158 -1.62 -30.91 -20.86
CA GLN A 158 -1.15 -31.48 -22.11
C GLN A 158 -0.10 -30.61 -22.81
N ARG A 159 -0.34 -29.29 -22.90
CA ARG A 159 0.51 -28.38 -23.68
C ARG A 159 1.75 -27.93 -22.91
N PHE A 160 1.66 -27.87 -21.58
CA PHE A 160 2.73 -27.35 -20.72
C PHE A 160 3.04 -28.32 -19.56
N PRO A 161 3.45 -29.58 -19.83
CA PRO A 161 3.58 -30.61 -18.79
C PRO A 161 4.59 -30.25 -17.68
N LYS A 162 5.69 -29.56 -18.02
CA LYS A 162 6.70 -29.10 -17.04
C LYS A 162 6.14 -28.00 -16.13
N ASP A 163 5.53 -26.96 -16.72
CA ASP A 163 4.92 -25.86 -15.97
C ASP A 163 3.73 -26.36 -15.14
N PHE A 164 2.91 -27.25 -15.70
CA PHE A 164 1.79 -27.87 -14.99
C PHE A 164 2.27 -28.66 -13.75
N ALA A 165 3.35 -29.43 -13.87
CA ALA A 165 3.92 -30.15 -12.73
C ALA A 165 4.36 -29.19 -11.62
N TYR A 166 4.99 -28.06 -11.99
CA TYR A 166 5.37 -27.00 -11.05
C TYR A 166 4.15 -26.31 -10.41
N ILE A 167 3.18 -25.88 -11.22
CA ILE A 167 1.92 -25.26 -10.77
C ILE A 167 1.22 -26.18 -9.77
N ARG A 168 1.12 -27.48 -10.07
CA ARG A 168 0.47 -28.47 -9.21
C ARG A 168 1.19 -28.64 -7.87
N LEU A 169 2.52 -28.62 -7.88
CA LEU A 169 3.32 -28.82 -6.67
C LEU A 169 3.33 -27.56 -5.78
N THR A 170 3.46 -26.38 -6.39
CA THR A 170 3.80 -25.14 -5.69
C THR A 170 2.61 -24.19 -5.54
N ILE A 171 1.77 -24.07 -6.58
CA ILE A 171 0.71 -23.05 -6.63
C ILE A 171 -0.63 -23.62 -6.15
N TYR A 172 -1.03 -24.80 -6.61
CA TYR A 172 -2.32 -25.41 -6.26
C TYR A 172 -2.56 -25.54 -4.74
N PRO A 173 -1.58 -25.88 -3.88
CA PRO A 173 -1.79 -25.86 -2.43
C PRO A 173 -2.25 -24.50 -1.89
N GLN A 174 -1.88 -23.39 -2.54
CA GLN A 174 -2.23 -22.02 -2.14
C GLN A 174 -3.62 -21.59 -2.66
N LEU A 175 -4.16 -22.28 -3.67
CA LEU A 175 -5.53 -22.08 -4.13
C LEU A 175 -6.57 -22.71 -3.20
N ARG A 176 -6.16 -23.71 -2.41
CA ARG A 176 -6.98 -24.38 -1.38
C ARG A 176 -7.07 -23.51 -0.13
N ALA A 177 -7.70 -22.35 -0.26
CA ALA A 177 -7.80 -21.35 0.79
C ALA A 177 -9.26 -20.96 1.08
N VAL A 178 -9.45 -20.31 2.21
CA VAL A 178 -10.70 -19.65 2.57
C VAL A 178 -10.45 -18.15 2.69
N ASN A 179 -11.16 -17.40 1.86
CA ASN A 179 -11.15 -15.94 1.84
C ASN A 179 -12.22 -15.41 2.77
N PHE A 180 -11.82 -14.60 3.74
CA PHE A 180 -12.71 -13.86 4.61
C PHE A 180 -12.87 -12.44 4.11
N ARG A 181 -14.10 -11.96 4.13
CA ARG A 181 -14.43 -10.55 3.93
C ARG A 181 -15.32 -10.08 5.08
N TYR A 182 -14.80 -9.19 5.90
CA TYR A 182 -15.51 -8.55 7.00
C TYR A 182 -16.05 -7.20 6.53
N SER A 183 -17.36 -7.07 6.45
CA SER A 183 -18.06 -5.81 6.18
C SER A 183 -18.45 -5.17 7.51
N LEU A 184 -17.82 -4.04 7.80
CA LEU A 184 -17.86 -3.37 9.09
C LEU A 184 -18.37 -1.94 8.95
N ARG A 185 -19.01 -1.44 10.02
CA ARG A 185 -19.45 -0.05 10.13
C ARG A 185 -18.99 0.56 11.44
N ARG A 186 -18.31 1.70 11.39
CA ARG A 186 -17.79 2.39 12.58
C ARG A 186 -18.93 2.85 13.49
N LYS A 187 -18.83 2.55 14.79
CA LYS A 187 -19.79 3.06 15.78
C LYS A 187 -19.59 4.56 15.97
N GLY A 188 -20.68 5.29 16.19
CA GLY A 188 -20.66 6.74 16.44
C GLY A 188 -20.51 7.62 15.19
N MET A 189 -20.26 7.05 14.01
CA MET A 189 -20.25 7.82 12.76
C MET A 189 -21.65 7.92 12.15
N VAL A 190 -22.15 9.16 12.05
CA VAL A 190 -23.42 9.47 11.39
C VAL A 190 -23.22 9.60 9.88
N LYS A 191 -22.30 10.50 9.48
CA LYS A 191 -21.91 10.71 8.07
C LYS A 191 -21.10 9.52 7.55
N ASP A 192 -21.24 9.25 6.26
CA ASP A 192 -20.51 8.16 5.61
C ASP A 192 -19.02 8.45 5.50
N THR A 193 -18.64 9.72 5.44
CA THR A 193 -17.26 10.17 5.39
C THR A 193 -17.06 11.36 6.33
N ILE A 194 -15.93 11.34 7.07
CA ILE A 194 -15.47 12.47 7.89
C ILE A 194 -14.10 12.90 7.39
N HIS A 195 -13.94 14.19 7.11
CA HIS A 195 -12.65 14.79 6.83
C HIS A 195 -12.11 15.34 8.14
N THR A 196 -11.00 14.81 8.61
CA THR A 196 -10.30 15.31 9.80
C THR A 196 -8.94 15.82 9.43
N THR A 197 -8.47 16.84 10.13
CA THR A 197 -7.12 17.36 9.99
C THR A 197 -6.22 16.62 10.97
N GLU A 198 -5.13 16.03 10.50
CA GLU A 198 -4.12 15.37 11.34
C GLU A 198 -2.72 15.90 11.02
N LEU A 199 -1.81 15.82 12.01
CA LEU A 199 -0.42 16.19 11.81
C LEU A 199 0.20 15.30 10.73
N ASN A 200 0.88 15.91 9.77
CA ASN A 200 1.64 15.18 8.78
C ASN A 200 2.98 14.72 9.38
N THR A 201 2.96 13.55 10.02
CA THR A 201 4.13 12.98 10.70
C THR A 201 5.25 12.62 9.74
N ALA A 202 4.94 12.29 8.47
CA ALA A 202 5.95 12.06 7.46
C ALA A 202 6.70 13.35 7.15
N TYR A 203 5.98 14.45 6.91
CA TYR A 203 6.58 15.76 6.71
C TYR A 203 7.44 16.20 7.90
N ALA A 204 6.92 16.07 9.13
CA ALA A 204 7.66 16.41 10.35
C ALA A 204 8.98 15.62 10.47
N ARG A 205 8.97 14.32 10.13
CA ARG A 205 10.19 13.50 10.07
C ARG A 205 11.15 13.99 8.99
N GLY A 206 10.66 14.38 7.82
CA GLY A 206 11.48 14.96 6.76
C GLY A 206 12.20 16.23 7.23
N VAL A 207 11.50 17.11 7.94
CA VAL A 207 12.08 18.32 8.55
C VAL A 207 13.12 17.98 9.62
N GLU A 208 12.87 16.99 10.48
CA GLU A 208 13.84 16.53 11.48
C GLU A 208 15.13 16.00 10.81
N LEU A 209 15.01 15.27 9.70
CA LEU A 209 16.15 14.79 8.92
C LEU A 209 16.93 15.95 8.29
N LEU A 210 16.26 16.99 7.80
CA LEU A 210 16.92 18.21 7.31
C LEU A 210 17.75 18.87 8.42
N GLN A 211 17.17 19.06 9.60
CA GLN A 211 17.88 19.66 10.74
C GLN A 211 19.11 18.84 11.16
N LYS A 212 19.04 17.51 11.05
CA LYS A 212 20.15 16.58 11.27
C LYS A 212 21.13 16.48 10.09
N ARG A 213 20.97 17.30 9.04
CA ARG A 213 21.79 17.33 7.82
C ARG A 213 21.76 16.03 7.00
N LYS A 214 20.73 15.21 7.17
CA LYS A 214 20.50 13.96 6.43
C LYS A 214 19.71 14.23 5.16
N TYR A 215 20.30 14.98 4.23
CA TYR A 215 19.56 15.59 3.11
C TYR A 215 18.99 14.58 2.13
N ALA A 216 19.71 13.48 1.81
CA ALA A 216 19.20 12.44 0.92
C ALA A 216 17.97 11.72 1.50
N GLU A 217 18.02 11.34 2.79
CA GLU A 217 16.89 10.73 3.50
C GLU A 217 15.71 11.72 3.62
N ALA A 218 16.01 12.99 3.91
CA ALA A 218 15.00 14.04 3.97
C ALA A 218 14.32 14.26 2.62
N LEU A 219 15.10 14.34 1.54
CA LEU A 219 14.60 14.55 0.19
C LEU A 219 13.70 13.39 -0.24
N TYR A 220 14.06 12.13 0.07
CA TYR A 220 13.19 10.98 -0.21
C TYR A 220 11.76 11.16 0.35
N ILE A 221 11.62 11.80 1.50
CA ILE A 221 10.32 12.08 2.13
C ILE A 221 9.70 13.38 1.59
N LEU A 222 10.50 14.44 1.46
CA LEU A 222 10.03 15.79 1.19
C LEU A 222 9.82 16.09 -0.31
N ASN A 223 10.29 15.23 -1.21
CA ASN A 223 10.25 15.47 -2.66
C ASN A 223 8.83 15.69 -3.18
N GLU A 224 7.82 15.03 -2.61
CA GLU A 224 6.43 15.13 -3.06
C GLU A 224 5.74 16.45 -2.67
N TYR A 225 6.33 17.21 -1.74
CA TYR A 225 5.71 18.43 -1.20
C TYR A 225 5.98 19.67 -2.05
N ASN A 226 7.04 19.66 -2.85
CA ASN A 226 7.45 20.76 -3.74
C ASN A 226 7.42 22.14 -3.04
N ASP A 227 7.96 22.20 -1.83
CA ASP A 227 7.94 23.41 -1.01
C ASP A 227 9.34 23.89 -0.64
N ARG A 228 9.42 24.90 0.23
CA ARG A 228 10.68 25.47 0.69
C ARG A 228 11.61 24.43 1.31
N ASN A 229 11.09 23.48 2.08
CA ASN A 229 11.92 22.44 2.68
C ASN A 229 12.42 21.45 1.63
N THR A 230 11.61 21.14 0.61
CA THR A 230 12.05 20.39 -0.57
C THR A 230 13.19 21.12 -1.29
N VAL A 231 13.05 22.42 -1.52
CA VAL A 231 14.10 23.27 -2.13
C VAL A 231 15.38 23.28 -1.30
N VAL A 232 15.26 23.47 0.02
CA VAL A 232 16.42 23.44 0.93
C VAL A 232 17.13 22.08 0.87
N ALA A 233 16.39 20.98 0.75
CA ALA A 233 16.96 19.64 0.57
C ALA A 233 17.75 19.55 -0.75
N HIS A 234 17.15 19.99 -1.87
CA HIS A 234 17.80 20.00 -3.19
C HIS A 234 19.08 20.86 -3.22
N LEU A 235 19.00 22.10 -2.75
CA LEU A 235 20.17 22.99 -2.66
C LEU A 235 21.25 22.43 -1.73
N SER A 236 20.88 21.75 -0.64
CA SER A 236 21.86 21.11 0.26
C SER A 236 22.52 19.87 -0.36
N MET A 237 21.92 19.30 -1.40
CA MET A 237 22.44 18.18 -2.19
C MET A 237 23.16 18.64 -3.48
N GLY A 238 23.20 19.95 -3.77
CA GLY A 238 23.76 20.49 -5.02
C GLY A 238 22.87 20.29 -6.25
N HIS A 239 21.58 19.97 -6.05
CA HIS A 239 20.60 19.85 -7.14
C HIS A 239 20.03 21.23 -7.51
N ASP A 240 20.90 22.18 -7.88
CA ASP A 240 20.55 23.60 -7.95
C ASP A 240 19.56 23.93 -9.10
N GLU A 241 19.65 23.27 -10.26
CA GLU A 241 18.68 23.42 -11.35
C GLU A 241 17.27 23.03 -10.89
N ARG A 242 17.14 21.85 -10.27
CA ARG A 242 15.86 21.36 -9.76
C ARG A 242 15.29 22.26 -8.66
N ALA A 243 16.16 22.81 -7.82
CA ALA A 243 15.75 23.77 -6.80
C ALA A 243 15.20 25.06 -7.42
N LEU A 244 15.84 25.57 -8.48
CA LEU A 244 15.40 26.77 -9.19
C LEU A 244 14.04 26.55 -9.87
N GLU A 245 13.85 25.42 -10.56
CA GLU A 245 12.55 25.03 -11.15
C GLU A 245 11.41 25.04 -10.12
N LEU A 246 11.66 24.47 -8.94
CA LEU A 246 10.68 24.44 -7.85
C LEU A 246 10.38 25.85 -7.36
N LEU A 247 11.41 26.68 -7.15
CA LEU A 247 11.28 28.06 -6.71
C LEU A 247 10.51 28.94 -7.71
N ASP A 248 10.61 28.66 -9.02
CA ASP A 248 9.85 29.38 -10.05
C ASP A 248 8.35 29.08 -10.02
N ALA A 249 7.97 27.89 -9.56
CA ALA A 249 6.57 27.53 -9.32
C ALA A 249 6.02 28.01 -7.97
N MET A 250 6.89 28.50 -7.07
CA MET A 250 6.51 28.93 -5.72
C MET A 250 6.11 30.41 -5.67
N PRO A 251 5.29 30.82 -4.68
CA PRO A 251 4.96 32.23 -4.47
C PRO A 251 6.21 33.08 -4.24
N LYS A 252 6.19 34.30 -4.76
CA LYS A 252 7.25 35.28 -4.54
C LYS A 252 7.26 35.77 -3.09
N ASP A 253 8.33 35.50 -2.37
CA ASP A 253 8.61 36.04 -1.05
C ASP A 253 10.12 36.25 -0.86
N ALA A 254 10.52 37.00 0.16
CA ALA A 254 11.92 37.35 0.39
C ALA A 254 12.84 36.12 0.49
N VAL A 255 12.36 35.03 1.10
CA VAL A 255 13.16 33.81 1.28
C VAL A 255 13.31 33.06 -0.03
N ASN A 256 12.23 32.91 -0.80
CA ASN A 256 12.28 32.19 -2.07
C ASN A 256 13.15 32.94 -3.08
N GLU A 257 13.03 34.28 -3.16
CA GLU A 257 13.94 35.12 -3.97
C GLU A 257 15.40 34.99 -3.53
N TYR A 258 15.66 34.93 -2.22
CA TYR A 258 17.01 34.71 -1.71
C TYR A 258 17.55 33.32 -2.09
N LEU A 259 16.73 32.28 -1.99
CA LEU A 259 17.10 30.92 -2.40
C LEU A 259 17.34 30.82 -3.91
N LYS A 260 16.60 31.58 -4.74
CA LYS A 260 16.86 31.71 -6.19
C LYS A 260 18.22 32.33 -6.43
N ALA A 261 18.57 33.40 -5.71
CA ALA A 261 19.89 34.02 -5.81
C ALA A 261 21.02 33.02 -5.51
N ILE A 262 20.89 32.21 -4.45
CA ILE A 262 21.87 31.15 -4.14
C ILE A 262 21.96 30.14 -5.30
N ALA A 263 20.83 29.66 -5.81
CA ALA A 263 20.80 28.69 -6.91
C ALA A 263 21.46 29.26 -8.18
N CYS A 264 21.08 30.47 -8.60
CA CYS A 264 21.64 31.15 -9.77
C CYS A 264 23.15 31.39 -9.61
N SER A 265 23.62 31.77 -8.42
CA SER A 265 25.05 31.92 -8.14
C SER A 265 25.82 30.62 -8.40
N ARG A 266 25.32 29.49 -7.88
CA ARG A 266 25.94 28.17 -8.06
C ARG A 266 25.90 27.66 -9.50
N LEU A 267 24.87 28.06 -10.25
CA LEU A 267 24.74 27.78 -11.68
C LEU A 267 25.54 28.73 -12.57
N GLY A 268 26.24 29.73 -12.01
CA GLY A 268 26.99 30.74 -12.76
C GLY A 268 26.12 31.81 -13.44
N ARG A 269 24.82 31.86 -13.14
CA ARG A 269 23.85 32.84 -13.65
C ARG A 269 23.93 34.13 -12.83
N LYS A 270 25.06 34.84 -12.92
CA LYS A 270 25.41 35.95 -12.01
C LYS A 270 24.42 37.13 -12.07
N ASP A 271 24.05 37.59 -13.26
CA ASP A 271 23.18 38.77 -13.41
C ASP A 271 21.78 38.52 -12.80
N GLU A 272 21.17 37.40 -13.18
CA GLU A 272 19.86 36.99 -12.65
C GLU A 272 19.92 36.70 -11.13
N GLY A 273 20.99 36.05 -10.65
CA GLY A 273 21.18 35.83 -9.22
C GLY A 273 21.23 37.14 -8.44
N ARG A 274 21.86 38.18 -9.00
CA ARG A 274 21.92 39.51 -8.39
C ARG A 274 20.55 40.19 -8.39
N GLU A 275 19.76 40.06 -9.45
CA GLU A 275 18.39 40.58 -9.49
C GLU A 275 17.52 39.96 -8.40
N HIS A 276 17.54 38.62 -8.27
CA HIS A 276 16.82 37.90 -7.22
C HIS A 276 17.28 38.31 -5.81
N PHE A 277 18.59 38.49 -5.60
CA PHE A 277 19.10 38.94 -4.31
C PHE A 277 18.62 40.35 -3.94
N LEU A 278 18.68 41.30 -4.88
CA LEU A 278 18.20 42.66 -4.65
C LEU A 278 16.70 42.67 -4.36
N GLU A 279 15.94 41.85 -5.06
CA GLU A 279 14.51 41.70 -4.83
C GLU A 279 14.21 41.08 -3.46
N ALA A 280 14.99 40.09 -3.01
CA ALA A 280 14.90 39.55 -1.66
C ALA A 280 15.12 40.62 -0.59
N CYS A 281 16.14 41.48 -0.75
CA CYS A 281 16.41 42.61 0.15
C CYS A 281 15.32 43.68 0.11
N ARG A 282 14.69 43.91 -1.06
CA ARG A 282 13.54 44.82 -1.19
C ARG A 282 12.32 44.30 -0.42
N LEU A 283 12.09 43.00 -0.44
CA LEU A 283 10.97 42.35 0.25
C LEU A 283 11.20 42.21 1.77
N ASP A 284 12.43 41.89 2.18
CA ASP A 284 12.86 41.89 3.58
C ASP A 284 14.30 42.44 3.69
N PRO A 285 14.48 43.69 4.16
CA PRO A 285 15.80 44.30 4.31
C PRO A 285 16.78 43.48 5.17
N ARG A 286 16.29 42.57 6.02
CA ARG A 286 17.16 41.72 6.84
C ARG A 286 18.01 40.75 6.02
N MET A 287 17.62 40.48 4.77
CA MET A 287 18.37 39.62 3.85
C MET A 287 19.75 40.20 3.51
N GLU A 288 19.92 41.53 3.61
CA GLU A 288 21.21 42.20 3.40
C GLU A 288 22.24 41.79 4.47
N TYR A 289 21.84 41.79 5.75
CA TYR A 289 22.73 41.35 6.83
C TYR A 289 23.13 39.88 6.68
N ARG A 290 22.24 39.07 6.12
CA ARG A 290 22.48 37.66 5.87
C ARG A 290 23.50 37.43 4.75
N ALA A 291 23.50 38.27 3.70
CA ALA A 291 24.41 38.15 2.55
C ALA A 291 25.89 38.02 2.96
N ASN A 292 26.28 38.70 4.04
CA ASN A 292 27.64 38.66 4.59
C ASN A 292 28.05 37.27 5.15
N LEU A 293 27.09 36.38 5.39
CA LEU A 293 27.29 35.04 5.94
C LEU A 293 27.24 33.95 4.86
N ASP A 294 26.77 34.27 3.65
CA ASP A 294 26.54 33.31 2.56
C ASP A 294 27.54 33.61 1.40
N PRO A 295 28.59 32.78 1.20
CA PRO A 295 29.63 33.02 0.18
C PRO A 295 29.08 33.11 -1.24
N GLU A 296 28.01 32.36 -1.55
CA GLU A 296 27.34 32.38 -2.84
C GLU A 296 26.80 33.76 -3.18
N ILE A 297 26.27 34.49 -2.18
CA ILE A 297 25.77 35.85 -2.39
C ILE A 297 26.93 36.84 -2.47
N THR A 298 27.98 36.64 -1.67
CA THR A 298 29.18 37.48 -1.74
C THR A 298 29.80 37.43 -3.15
N GLU A 299 29.82 36.26 -3.78
CA GLU A 299 30.31 36.08 -5.15
C GLU A 299 29.46 36.80 -6.21
N LEU A 300 28.14 36.91 -6.02
CA LEU A 300 27.27 37.69 -6.90
C LEU A 300 27.51 39.20 -6.81
N LEU A 301 28.03 39.67 -5.67
CA LEU A 301 28.26 41.09 -5.41
C LEU A 301 29.66 41.56 -5.81
N LYS A 302 30.56 40.64 -6.17
CA LYS A 302 31.88 41.00 -6.71
C LYS A 302 31.74 41.51 -8.14
N ARG A 303 32.40 42.63 -8.41
CA ARG A 303 32.50 43.23 -9.74
C ARG A 303 33.40 42.41 -10.66
#